data_AF-A0A7C1E3R3-F1
#
_entry.id   AF-A0A7C1E3R3-F1
#
_cell.length_a   1.000
_cell.length_b   1.000
_cell.length_c   1.000
_cell.angle_alpha   90.00
_cell.angle_beta   90.00
_cell.angle_gamma   90.00
#
_symmetry.space_group_name_H-M   'P 1'
#
loop_
_entity.id
_entity.type
_entity.pdbx_description
1 polymer ?
#
loop_
_entity_poly.entity_id
_entity_poly.type
_entity_poly.pdbx_seq_one_letter_code
_entity_poly.pdbx_strand_id
1 'polypeptide(L)'
;MKKTGVILALPAVIFLIVFFFVPFVFLIYKSFQSNIGILTIQNYLKVLTDTFYIRISLYSLEIALITTLLCILIAYPASYYLVHVVSDEYR
;
A
#
# COMPACT_ATOMS: atom_id res chain seq x y z
N MET A 1 -15.77 28.09 -12.30
CA MET A 1 -15.28 26.93 -13.09
C MET A 1 -14.74 25.74 -12.26
N LYS A 2 -14.72 25.76 -10.91
CA LYS A 2 -14.22 24.63 -10.10
C LYS A 2 -15.25 23.53 -9.74
N LYS A 3 -16.56 23.81 -9.89
CA LYS A 3 -17.64 22.89 -9.43
C LYS A 3 -17.91 21.71 -10.37
N THR A 4 -17.67 21.87 -11.67
CA THR A 4 -17.97 20.83 -12.68
C THR A 4 -17.03 19.62 -12.57
N GLY A 5 -15.73 19.84 -12.30
CA GLY A 5 -14.76 18.76 -12.13
C GLY A 5 -15.08 17.87 -10.92
N VAL A 6 -15.56 18.47 -9.83
CA VAL A 6 -15.98 17.71 -8.64
C VAL A 6 -17.23 16.87 -8.92
N ILE A 7 -18.19 17.39 -9.68
CA ILE A 7 -19.40 16.66 -10.07
C ILE A 7 -19.08 15.46 -10.97
N LEU A 8 -18.11 15.60 -11.88
CA LEU A 8 -17.64 14.50 -12.74
C LEU A 8 -16.87 13.43 -11.94
N ALA A 9 -16.11 13.84 -10.91
CA ALA A 9 -15.39 12.91 -10.04
C ALA A 9 -16.29 12.25 -8.99
N LEU A 10 -17.45 12.85 -8.68
CA LEU A 10 -18.37 12.41 -7.63
C LEU A 10 -18.79 10.93 -7.72
N PRO A 11 -19.21 10.38 -8.89
CA PRO A 11 -19.55 8.96 -8.99
C PRO A 11 -18.33 8.03 -8.74
N ALA A 12 -17.14 8.40 -9.21
CA ALA A 12 -15.92 7.62 -8.97
C ALA A 12 -15.52 7.63 -7.48
N VAL A 13 -15.66 8.79 -6.81
CA VAL A 13 -15.38 8.93 -5.38
C VAL A 13 -16.40 8.13 -4.55
N ILE A 14 -17.70 8.21 -4.87
CA ILE A 14 -18.72 7.40 -4.19
C ILE A 14 -18.44 5.91 -4.36
N PHE A 15 -18.09 5.48 -5.57
CA PHE A 15 -17.74 4.09 -5.84
C PHE A 15 -16.55 3.64 -4.97
N LEU A 16 -15.48 4.43 -4.93
CA LEU A 16 -14.32 4.14 -4.08
C LEU A 16 -14.73 4.07 -2.61
N ILE A 17 -15.52 5.02 -2.12
CA ILE A 17 -15.96 5.03 -0.72
C ILE A 17 -16.74 3.75 -0.39
N VAL A 18 -17.70 3.38 -1.22
CA VAL A 18 -18.58 2.22 -0.99
C VAL A 18 -17.83 0.90 -1.10
N PHE A 19 -16.97 0.73 -2.10
CA PHE A 19 -16.34 -0.57 -2.38
C PHE A 19 -14.96 -0.76 -1.74
N PHE A 20 -14.28 0.32 -1.36
CA PHE A 20 -12.99 0.24 -0.68
C PHE A 20 -13.12 0.62 0.78
N PHE A 21 -13.70 1.78 1.08
CA PHE A 21 -13.70 2.33 2.44
C PHE A 21 -14.66 1.60 3.38
N VAL A 22 -15.88 1.25 2.93
CA VAL A 22 -16.82 0.47 3.74
C VAL A 22 -16.25 -0.89 4.17
N PRO A 23 -15.74 -1.76 3.27
CA PRO A 23 -15.14 -3.02 3.71
C PRO A 23 -13.88 -2.81 4.55
N PHE A 24 -13.11 -1.75 4.29
CA PHE A 24 -11.94 -1.42 5.10
C PHE A 24 -12.31 -1.07 6.55
N VAL A 25 -13.33 -0.22 6.76
CA VAL A 25 -13.84 0.11 8.10
C VAL A 25 -14.43 -1.14 8.77
N PHE A 26 -15.15 -1.97 8.02
CA PHE A 26 -15.64 -3.25 8.54
C PHE A 26 -14.49 -4.15 9.00
N LEU A 27 -13.40 -4.23 8.23
CA LEU A 27 -12.21 -5.01 8.57
C LEU A 27 -11.53 -4.47 9.83
N ILE A 28 -11.41 -3.16 9.97
CA ILE A 28 -10.91 -2.52 11.20
C ILE A 28 -11.80 -2.89 12.39
N TYR A 29 -13.11 -2.74 12.28
CA TYR A 29 -14.05 -3.09 13.34
C TYR A 29 -13.91 -4.56 13.75
N LYS A 30 -13.83 -5.47 12.77
CA LYS A 30 -13.62 -6.91 13.01
C LYS A 30 -12.26 -7.21 13.64
N SER A 31 -11.21 -6.43 13.35
CA SER A 31 -9.88 -6.60 13.94
C SER A 31 -9.87 -6.38 15.46
N PHE A 32 -10.70 -5.45 15.95
CA PHE A 32 -10.90 -5.21 17.38
C PHE A 32 -11.85 -6.21 18.04
N GLN A 33 -12.49 -7.11 17.29
CA GLN A 33 -13.45 -8.05 17.86
C GLN A 33 -12.79 -9.40 18.13
N SER A 34 -13.01 -9.95 19.33
CA SER A 34 -12.64 -11.32 19.67
C SER A 34 -13.53 -12.33 18.94
N ASN A 35 -13.12 -13.60 18.89
CA ASN A 35 -13.91 -14.71 18.32
C ASN A 35 -15.31 -14.85 18.94
N ILE A 36 -15.51 -14.29 20.14
CA ILE A 36 -16.76 -14.31 20.92
C ILE A 36 -17.56 -13.00 20.81
N GLY A 37 -17.15 -12.07 19.96
CA GLY A 37 -17.89 -10.83 19.72
C GLY A 37 -17.55 -9.66 20.66
N ILE A 38 -16.65 -9.86 21.63
CA ILE A 38 -16.24 -8.83 22.60
C ILE A 38 -15.13 -7.95 21.99
N LEU A 39 -15.21 -6.63 22.16
CA LEU A 39 -14.12 -5.73 21.77
C LEU A 39 -12.89 -5.96 22.64
N THR A 40 -11.75 -6.27 22.02
CA THR A 40 -10.48 -6.57 22.68
C THR A 40 -9.28 -6.09 21.87
N ILE A 41 -8.23 -5.68 22.56
CA ILE A 41 -6.92 -5.32 22.00
C ILE A 41 -5.96 -6.52 22.00
N GLN A 42 -6.38 -7.65 22.57
CA GLN A 42 -5.54 -8.84 22.70
C GLN A 42 -5.07 -9.42 21.36
N ASN A 43 -5.84 -9.23 20.28
CA ASN A 43 -5.44 -9.61 18.92
C ASN A 43 -4.17 -8.87 18.48
N TYR A 44 -4.09 -7.56 18.74
CA TYR A 44 -2.91 -6.74 18.41
C TYR A 44 -1.72 -7.11 19.29
N LEU A 45 -1.94 -7.32 20.59
CA LEU A 45 -0.88 -7.77 21.50
C LEU A 45 -0.32 -9.12 21.07
N LYS A 46 -1.15 -10.05 20.59
CA LYS A 46 -0.70 -11.34 20.07
C LYS A 46 0.20 -11.16 18.83
N VAL A 47 -0.21 -10.32 17.87
CA VAL A 47 0.59 -10.04 16.67
C VAL A 47 1.96 -9.41 17.03
N LEU A 48 2.00 -8.56 18.05
CA LEU A 48 3.21 -7.87 18.47
C LEU A 48 4.11 -8.64 19.44
N THR A 49 3.60 -9.70 20.08
CA THR A 49 4.40 -10.52 21.03
C THR A 49 4.75 -11.90 20.48
N ASP A 50 4.02 -12.39 19.48
CA ASP A 50 4.29 -13.68 18.86
C ASP A 50 5.47 -13.57 17.89
N THR A 51 6.56 -14.25 18.25
CA THR A 51 7.82 -14.29 17.50
C THR A 51 7.62 -14.66 16.03
N PHE A 52 6.63 -15.50 15.70
CA PHE A 52 6.35 -15.86 14.31
C PHE A 52 5.86 -14.66 13.49
N TYR A 53 4.93 -13.87 14.03
CA TYR A 53 4.37 -12.69 13.37
C TYR A 53 5.40 -11.57 13.23
N ILE A 54 6.25 -11.38 14.24
CA ILE A 54 7.34 -10.40 14.15
C ILE A 54 8.34 -10.82 13.06
N ARG A 55 8.73 -12.10 13.04
CA ARG A 55 9.71 -12.61 12.07
C ARG A 55 9.23 -12.50 10.63
N ILE A 56 7.96 -12.86 10.36
CA ILE A 56 7.40 -12.74 8.99
C ILE A 56 7.30 -11.27 8.56
N SER A 57 6.98 -10.37 9.48
CA SER A 57 6.90 -8.92 9.20
C SER A 57 8.27 -8.34 8.86
N LEU A 58 9.31 -8.69 9.63
CA LEU A 58 10.69 -8.28 9.36
C LEU A 58 11.22 -8.87 8.06
N TYR A 59 10.92 -10.13 7.77
CA TYR A 59 11.33 -10.77 6.52
C TYR A 59 10.69 -10.10 5.30
N SER A 60 9.42 -9.71 5.40
CA SER A 60 8.73 -8.96 4.32
C SER A 60 9.38 -7.59 4.10
N LEU A 61 9.76 -6.90 5.17
CA LEU A 61 10.46 -5.62 5.11
C LEU A 61 11.86 -5.76 4.49
N GLU A 62 12.60 -6.80 4.87
CA GLU A 62 13.90 -7.13 4.30
C GLU A 62 13.80 -7.34 2.78
N ILE A 63 12.84 -8.15 2.33
CA ILE A 63 12.59 -8.37 0.90
C ILE A 63 12.23 -7.04 0.20
N ALA A 64 11.35 -6.23 0.79
CA ALA A 64 10.96 -4.95 0.22
C ALA A 64 12.14 -3.99 0.07
N LEU A 65 13.06 -3.97 1.05
CA LEU A 65 14.25 -3.13 1.00
C LEU A 65 15.24 -3.62 -0.06
N ILE A 66 15.53 -4.92 -0.07
CA ILE A 66 16.44 -5.52 -1.08
C ILE A 66 15.90 -5.27 -2.48
N THR A 67 14.62 -5.53 -2.72
CA THR A 67 14.00 -5.31 -4.04
C THR A 67 14.03 -3.84 -4.44
N THR A 68 13.75 -2.91 -3.52
CA THR A 68 13.84 -1.46 -3.79
C THR A 68 15.25 -1.05 -4.19
N LEU A 69 16.28 -1.51 -3.46
CA LEU A 69 17.68 -1.21 -3.76
C LEU A 69 18.11 -1.78 -5.12
N LEU A 70 17.72 -3.01 -5.43
CA LEU A 70 17.98 -3.63 -6.72
C LEU A 70 17.28 -2.88 -7.86
N CYS A 71 16.01 -2.48 -7.67
CA CYS A 71 15.29 -1.66 -8.63
C CYS A 71 16.00 -0.33 -8.88
N ILE A 72 16.46 0.36 -7.84
CA ILE A 72 17.22 1.61 -8.00
C ILE A 72 18.51 1.35 -8.77
N LEU A 73 19.27 0.32 -8.38
CA LEU A 73 20.58 0.02 -8.97
C LEU A 73 20.49 -0.33 -10.46
N ILE A 74 19.40 -0.95 -10.90
CA ILE A 74 19.18 -1.36 -12.30
C ILE A 74 18.43 -0.27 -13.09
N ALA A 75 17.34 0.26 -12.54
CA ALA A 75 16.47 1.22 -13.25
C ALA A 75 17.13 2.58 -13.39
N TYR A 76 17.96 3.01 -12.42
CA TYR A 76 18.66 4.29 -12.50
C TYR A 76 19.59 4.39 -13.72
N PRO A 77 20.57 3.47 -13.93
CA PRO A 77 21.42 3.53 -15.11
C PRO A 77 20.63 3.32 -16.42
N ALA A 78 19.60 2.47 -16.41
CA ALA A 78 18.74 2.28 -17.58
C ALA A 78 18.03 3.59 -17.97
N SER A 79 17.43 4.29 -17.00
CA SER A 79 16.78 5.58 -17.23
C SER A 79 17.77 6.65 -17.70
N TYR A 80 18.99 6.67 -17.15
CA TYR A 80 20.04 7.59 -17.56
C TYR A 80 20.43 7.36 -19.03
N TYR A 81 20.60 6.11 -19.44
CA TYR A 81 20.93 5.75 -20.82
C TYR A 81 19.79 6.11 -21.79
N LEU A 82 18.54 5.81 -21.42
CA LEU A 82 17.37 6.14 -22.23
C LEU A 82 17.25 7.65 -22.48
N VAL A 83 17.54 8.48 -21.47
CA VAL A 83 17.45 9.94 -21.61
C VAL A 83 18.61 10.50 -22.43
N HIS A 84 19.84 10.03 -22.22
CA HIS A 84 21.01 10.69 -22.80
C HIS A 84 21.47 10.06 -24.12
N VAL A 85 21.32 8.75 -24.32
CA VAL A 85 21.85 8.09 -25.52
C VAL A 85 20.79 7.95 -26.62
N VAL A 86 19.55 7.61 -26.26
CA VAL A 86 18.47 7.48 -27.24
C VAL A 86 17.92 8.85 -27.68
N SER A 87 17.99 9.88 -26.84
CA SER A 87 17.48 11.22 -27.24
C SER A 87 18.44 12.00 -28.15
N ASP A 88 19.75 11.73 -28.09
CA ASP A 88 20.72 12.30 -29.03
C ASP A 88 20.57 11.73 -30.45
N GLU A 89 20.00 10.54 -30.61
CA GLU A 89 19.73 9.92 -31.92
C GLU A 89 18.45 10.47 -32.59
N TYR A 90 17.59 11.18 -31.85
CA TYR A 90 16.32 11.76 -32.33
C TYR A 90 16.34 13.31 -32.46
N ARG A 91 17.49 13.95 -32.25
CA ARG A 91 17.73 15.38 -32.52
C ARG A 91 18.45 15.58 -33.84
#